data_AF-A0A368GSA4-F1
#
_entry.id   AF-A0A368GSA4-F1
#
_cell.length_a   1.000
_cell.length_b   1.000
_cell.length_c   1.000
_cell.angle_alpha   90.00
_cell.angle_beta   90.00
_cell.angle_gamma   90.00
#
_symmetry.space_group_name_H-M   'P 1'
#
loop_
_entity.id
_entity.type
_entity.pdbx_description
1 polymer ?
#
loop_
_entity_poly.entity_id
_entity_poly.type
_entity_poly.pdbx_seq_one_letter_code
_entity_poly.pdbx_strand_id
1 'polypeptide(L)'
;MDQIEKHVHHEVDAFQDEEMEGQGAPGGEPGPLPDIKGMSQKRNIRRLDSIVPTAGKEGADIQFNLYKGRGVAVFTSGGDSQGMNSAVRSVVRMGIYLGCKVFFINEGYQGMVDGGDNIVEANWNSVSDIIQKGGTIIGSARCSDFRKREGRLKVIMLAYLTYLPQKLVCT
;
A
#
# COMPACT_ATOMS: atom_id res chain seq x y z
N MET A 1 -10.86 -25.45 -2.20
CA MET A 1 -10.39 -24.84 -3.45
C MET A 1 -11.41 -23.81 -3.94
N ASP A 2 -12.65 -24.19 -4.27
CA ASP A 2 -13.69 -23.26 -4.78
C ASP A 2 -14.07 -22.06 -3.90
N GLN A 3 -14.06 -22.21 -2.57
CA GLN A 3 -14.41 -21.11 -1.65
C GLN A 3 -13.31 -20.04 -1.59
N ILE A 4 -12.05 -20.44 -1.80
CA ILE A 4 -10.88 -19.55 -1.76
C ILE A 4 -10.82 -18.75 -3.05
N GLU A 5 -11.03 -19.40 -4.22
CA GLU A 5 -11.13 -18.68 -5.49
C GLU A 5 -12.26 -17.65 -5.47
N LYS A 6 -13.46 -18.00 -4.97
CA LYS A 6 -14.57 -17.06 -4.90
C LYS A 6 -14.31 -15.87 -3.98
N HIS A 7 -13.60 -16.07 -2.86
CA HIS A 7 -13.25 -14.98 -1.95
C HIS A 7 -12.18 -14.06 -2.55
N VAL A 8 -11.16 -14.65 -3.20
CA VAL A 8 -10.15 -13.92 -3.96
C VAL A 8 -10.81 -13.11 -5.07
N HIS A 9 -11.75 -13.68 -5.82
CA HIS A 9 -12.44 -12.96 -6.89
C HIS A 9 -13.20 -11.72 -6.37
N HIS A 10 -13.89 -11.82 -5.23
CA HIS A 10 -14.65 -10.72 -4.63
C HIS A 10 -13.76 -9.60 -4.06
N GLU A 11 -12.60 -9.92 -3.46
CA GLU A 11 -11.65 -8.90 -2.99
C GLU A 11 -10.96 -8.15 -4.14
N VAL A 12 -10.69 -8.85 -5.25
CA VAL A 12 -10.03 -8.23 -6.40
C VAL A 12 -10.98 -7.27 -7.14
N ASP A 13 -12.30 -7.51 -7.07
CA ASP A 13 -13.30 -6.64 -7.67
C ASP A 13 -13.54 -5.39 -6.79
N ALA A 14 -13.43 -5.50 -5.46
CA ALA A 14 -13.47 -4.36 -4.55
C ALA A 14 -12.28 -3.38 -4.70
N PHE A 15 -11.13 -3.89 -5.18
CA PHE A 15 -9.96 -3.07 -5.51
C PHE A 15 -10.08 -2.34 -6.86
N GLN A 16 -11.05 -2.71 -7.72
CA GLN A 16 -11.20 -2.11 -9.06
C GLN A 16 -11.96 -0.77 -9.05
N ASP A 17 -12.65 -0.44 -7.96
CA ASP A 17 -13.52 0.75 -7.92
C ASP A 17 -12.83 2.02 -7.38
N GLU A 18 -11.66 1.92 -6.71
CA GLU A 18 -11.01 3.10 -6.10
C GLU A 18 -9.98 3.83 -6.98
N GLU A 19 -9.54 3.29 -8.13
CA GLU A 19 -8.46 3.89 -8.94
C GLU A 19 -8.84 4.30 -10.38
N MET A 20 -10.12 4.28 -10.74
CA MET A 20 -10.59 4.66 -12.08
C MET A 20 -11.30 6.02 -12.10
N GLU A 21 -10.62 7.11 -11.72
CA GLU A 21 -10.98 8.44 -12.22
C GLU A 21 -9.76 9.37 -12.29
N GLY A 22 -9.04 9.27 -13.41
CA GLY A 22 -7.94 10.15 -13.77
C GLY A 22 -7.88 10.31 -15.28
N GLN A 23 -8.92 10.92 -15.88
CA GLN A 23 -8.93 11.31 -17.28
C GLN A 23 -9.00 12.84 -17.39
N GLY A 24 -8.12 13.41 -18.22
CA GLY A 24 -7.78 14.82 -18.27
C GLY A 24 -8.95 15.76 -18.59
N ALA A 25 -8.88 16.96 -18.02
CA ALA A 25 -9.87 18.03 -18.23
C ALA A 25 -9.68 18.69 -19.61
N PRO A 26 -10.70 18.70 -20.50
CA PRO A 26 -10.76 19.66 -21.60
C PRO A 26 -11.31 21.00 -21.07
N GLY A 27 -10.64 22.09 -21.43
CA GLY A 27 -11.04 23.45 -21.06
C GLY A 27 -12.37 23.86 -21.69
N GLY A 28 -13.33 24.20 -20.85
CA GLY A 28 -14.58 24.88 -21.21
C GLY A 28 -14.96 25.82 -20.06
N GLU A 29 -15.36 27.05 -20.37
CA GLU A 29 -15.66 28.08 -19.36
C GLU A 29 -16.82 27.67 -18.44
N PRO A 30 -16.73 27.95 -17.13
CA PRO A 30 -17.76 27.56 -16.17
C PRO A 30 -19.03 28.40 -16.39
N GLY A 31 -20.12 27.74 -16.77
CA GLY A 31 -21.46 28.33 -16.77
C GLY A 31 -21.93 28.72 -15.35
N PRO A 32 -22.99 29.54 -15.23
CA PRO A 32 -23.43 30.06 -13.94
C PRO A 32 -23.90 28.95 -13.00
N LEU A 33 -23.54 29.07 -11.71
CA LEU A 33 -23.92 28.11 -10.67
C LEU A 33 -25.44 28.05 -10.48
N PRO A 34 -26.02 26.85 -10.28
CA PRO A 34 -27.45 26.68 -10.04
C PRO A 34 -27.88 27.19 -8.65
N ASP A 35 -29.10 27.72 -8.59
CA ASP A 35 -29.71 28.35 -7.41
C ASP A 35 -30.09 27.33 -6.31
N ILE A 36 -29.71 27.63 -5.06
CA ILE A 36 -29.74 26.72 -3.90
C ILE A 36 -30.94 27.03 -3.00
N LYS A 37 -32.15 27.13 -3.57
CA LYS A 37 -33.39 27.24 -2.79
C LYS A 37 -34.34 26.11 -3.16
N GLY A 38 -34.30 25.02 -2.38
CA GLY A 38 -35.40 24.04 -2.37
C GLY A 38 -35.07 22.57 -2.22
N MET A 39 -33.82 22.13 -1.99
CA MET A 39 -33.50 20.70 -1.97
C MET A 39 -33.36 20.12 -0.55
N SER A 40 -34.43 20.22 0.23
CA SER A 40 -34.62 19.40 1.44
C SER A 40 -35.22 18.05 1.04
N GLN A 41 -34.38 17.13 0.59
CA GLN A 41 -34.67 15.70 0.73
C GLN A 41 -33.43 14.97 1.20
N LYS A 42 -33.61 14.29 2.35
CA LYS A 42 -32.67 13.40 3.03
C LYS A 42 -32.05 12.42 2.03
N ARG A 43 -30.88 12.76 1.51
CA ARG A 43 -29.95 11.77 0.97
C ARG A 43 -28.85 11.65 2.02
N ASN A 44 -28.83 10.52 2.72
CA ASN A 44 -27.68 10.11 3.53
C ASN A 44 -26.53 9.79 2.56
N ILE A 45 -25.97 10.83 1.96
CA ILE A 45 -24.72 10.76 1.21
C ILE A 45 -23.64 10.82 2.28
N ARG A 46 -23.25 9.66 2.81
CA ARG A 46 -21.94 9.54 3.43
C ARG A 46 -20.94 9.72 2.28
N ARG A 47 -20.51 10.96 2.05
CA ARG A 47 -19.31 11.21 1.23
C ARG A 47 -18.19 10.45 1.94
N LEU A 48 -17.72 9.37 1.31
CA LEU A 48 -16.54 8.60 1.73
C LEU A 48 -15.25 9.30 1.29
N ASP A 49 -15.34 10.56 0.86
CA ASP A 49 -14.19 11.43 0.63
C ASP A 49 -13.42 11.52 1.96
N SER A 50 -12.15 11.13 1.90
CA SER A 50 -11.16 10.93 2.97
C SER A 50 -10.90 12.11 3.93
N ILE A 51 -11.75 13.14 3.94
CA ILE A 51 -11.73 14.29 4.85
C ILE A 51 -12.60 14.00 6.10
N VAL A 52 -12.58 12.78 6.62
CA VAL A 52 -13.02 12.57 8.00
C VAL A 52 -11.89 13.05 8.90
N PRO A 53 -12.04 14.15 9.68
CA PRO A 53 -11.04 14.54 10.64
C PRO A 53 -11.06 13.50 11.76
N THR A 54 -10.29 12.43 11.57
CA THR A 54 -10.00 11.49 12.63
C THR A 54 -9.02 12.19 13.53
N ALA A 55 -9.32 12.28 14.83
CA ALA A 55 -8.38 12.82 15.80
C ALA A 55 -7.04 12.11 15.62
N GLY A 56 -5.98 12.88 15.37
CA GLY A 56 -4.63 12.33 15.27
C GLY A 56 -4.30 11.55 16.53
N LYS A 57 -3.56 10.44 16.40
CA LYS A 57 -3.04 9.68 17.56
C LYS A 57 -1.82 10.37 18.19
N GLU A 58 -1.71 11.69 18.03
CA GLU A 58 -0.61 12.49 18.55
C GLU A 58 -0.63 12.41 20.09
N GLY A 59 0.52 12.07 20.69
CA GLY A 59 0.61 11.85 22.14
C GLY A 59 0.08 10.51 22.65
N ALA A 60 -0.39 9.61 21.77
CA ALA A 60 -0.71 8.25 22.17
C ALA A 60 0.55 7.45 22.49
N ASP A 61 0.58 6.81 23.65
CA ASP A 61 1.72 5.98 24.06
C ASP A 61 1.82 4.73 23.19
N ILE A 62 2.96 4.55 22.54
CA ILE A 62 3.20 3.41 21.66
C ILE A 62 3.76 2.26 22.50
N GLN A 63 2.90 1.29 22.78
CA GLN A 63 3.27 0.08 23.51
C GLN A 63 4.23 -0.79 22.69
N PHE A 64 5.32 -1.20 23.32
CA PHE A 64 6.25 -2.18 22.76
C PHE A 64 5.52 -3.51 22.48
N ASN A 65 5.85 -4.18 21.37
CA ASN A 65 5.23 -5.46 20.96
C ASN A 65 3.71 -5.44 20.69
N LEU A 66 3.09 -4.28 20.48
CA LEU A 66 1.64 -4.16 20.22
C LEU A 66 1.12 -5.04 19.07
N TYR A 67 1.96 -5.28 18.05
CA TYR A 67 1.59 -6.05 16.86
C TYR A 67 2.42 -7.34 16.72
N LYS A 68 2.82 -7.93 17.86
CA LYS A 68 3.56 -9.19 17.92
C LYS A 68 2.86 -10.29 17.09
N GLY A 69 3.63 -10.94 16.22
CA GLY A 69 3.14 -12.02 15.36
C GLY A 69 2.46 -11.56 14.06
N ARG A 70 2.37 -10.25 13.82
CA ARG A 70 1.95 -9.71 12.52
C ARG A 70 3.12 -9.52 11.59
N GLY A 71 2.88 -9.65 10.29
CA GLY A 71 3.84 -9.39 9.24
C GLY A 71 3.53 -8.10 8.48
N VAL A 72 4.56 -7.34 8.14
CA VAL A 72 4.50 -6.17 7.23
C VAL A 72 5.52 -6.33 6.11
N ALA A 73 5.14 -6.13 4.85
CA ALA A 73 6.08 -5.99 3.73
C ALA A 73 6.23 -4.53 3.35
N VAL A 74 7.45 -4.14 3.01
CA VAL A 74 7.79 -2.82 2.48
C VAL A 74 8.37 -2.98 1.10
N PHE A 75 7.87 -2.19 0.16
CA PHE A 75 8.34 -2.17 -1.23
C PHE A 75 8.22 -0.75 -1.80
N THR A 76 9.00 -0.44 -2.83
CA THR A 76 8.92 0.84 -3.54
C THR A 76 8.32 0.63 -4.93
N SER A 77 7.22 1.32 -5.22
CA SER A 77 6.58 1.33 -6.54
C SER A 77 6.76 2.68 -7.21
N GLY A 78 7.74 2.83 -8.09
CA GLY A 78 7.92 4.11 -8.79
C GLY A 78 9.33 4.33 -9.31
N GLY A 79 9.67 5.60 -9.52
CA GLY A 79 11.03 6.02 -9.79
C GLY A 79 11.77 6.29 -8.48
N ASP A 80 13.03 5.92 -8.44
CA ASP A 80 13.92 6.18 -7.32
C ASP A 80 14.05 7.68 -7.05
N SER A 81 13.71 8.07 -5.82
CA SER A 81 13.78 9.45 -5.35
C SER A 81 14.57 9.54 -4.05
N GLN A 82 15.09 10.72 -3.77
CA GLN A 82 15.76 11.02 -2.51
C GLN A 82 14.72 11.02 -1.38
N GLY A 83 14.98 10.24 -0.32
CA GLY A 83 14.10 10.13 0.84
C GLY A 83 13.36 8.79 0.98
N MET A 84 13.33 7.96 -0.06
CA MET A 84 12.70 6.63 0.01
C MET A 84 13.40 5.75 1.05
N ASN A 85 14.73 5.77 1.10
CA ASN A 85 15.50 5.08 2.13
C ASN A 85 15.16 5.54 3.55
N SER A 86 14.82 6.82 3.74
CA SER A 86 14.36 7.33 5.04
C SER A 86 12.98 6.78 5.41
N ALA A 87 12.07 6.69 4.44
CA ALA A 87 10.74 6.10 4.64
C ALA A 87 10.85 4.61 4.98
N VAL A 88 11.57 3.84 4.17
CA VAL A 88 11.84 2.40 4.39
C VAL A 88 12.46 2.18 5.77
N ARG A 89 13.49 2.95 6.12
CA ARG A 89 14.11 2.86 7.44
C ARG A 89 13.12 3.10 8.57
N SER A 90 12.28 4.11 8.44
CA SER A 90 11.31 4.49 9.47
C SER A 90 10.28 3.38 9.69
N VAL A 91 9.72 2.85 8.60
CA VAL A 91 8.75 1.74 8.66
C VAL A 91 9.35 0.49 9.28
N VAL A 92 10.58 0.11 8.88
CA VAL A 92 11.25 -1.09 9.40
C VAL A 92 11.58 -0.94 10.88
N ARG A 93 12.20 0.18 11.27
CA ARG A 93 12.54 0.46 12.68
C ARG A 93 11.29 0.41 13.56
N MET A 94 10.20 1.03 13.10
CA MET A 94 8.95 1.06 13.84
C MET A 94 8.26 -0.30 13.87
N GLY A 95 8.26 -1.03 12.76
CA GLY A 95 7.68 -2.38 12.68
C GLY A 95 8.36 -3.34 13.65
N ILE A 96 9.70 -3.33 13.71
CA ILE A 96 10.46 -4.15 14.66
C ILE A 96 10.15 -3.71 16.10
N TYR A 97 10.10 -2.41 16.38
CA TYR A 97 9.75 -1.90 17.72
C TYR A 97 8.35 -2.34 18.17
N LEU A 98 7.40 -2.43 17.25
CA LEU A 98 6.04 -2.91 17.50
C LEU A 98 5.94 -4.44 17.57
N GLY A 99 7.03 -5.18 17.39
CA GLY A 99 7.07 -6.64 17.41
C GLY A 99 6.59 -7.31 16.12
N CYS A 100 6.45 -6.56 15.02
CA CYS A 100 6.13 -7.12 13.71
C CYS A 100 7.34 -7.81 13.08
N LYS A 101 7.09 -8.85 12.29
CA LYS A 101 8.04 -9.33 11.29
C LYS A 101 7.96 -8.41 10.07
N VAL A 102 9.08 -7.82 9.69
CA VAL A 102 9.13 -6.89 8.55
C VAL A 102 9.87 -7.57 7.41
N PHE A 103 9.35 -7.45 6.18
CA PHE A 103 9.93 -8.02 4.98
C PHE A 103 10.18 -6.92 3.94
N PHE A 104 11.26 -7.05 3.19
CA PHE A 104 11.51 -6.30 1.97
C PHE A 104 11.02 -7.08 0.79
N ILE A 105 10.39 -6.38 -0.15
CA ILE A 105 10.15 -6.89 -1.49
C ILE A 105 11.03 -6.08 -2.42
N ASN A 106 12.04 -6.75 -2.96
CA ASN A 106 12.98 -6.15 -3.90
C ASN A 106 12.31 -5.95 -5.27
N GLU A 107 12.77 -4.97 -6.05
CA GLU A 107 12.25 -4.71 -7.40
C GLU A 107 10.73 -4.44 -7.45
N GLY A 108 10.18 -3.89 -6.36
CA GLY A 108 8.79 -3.48 -6.25
C GLY A 108 7.78 -4.59 -6.58
N TYR A 109 6.84 -4.29 -7.48
CA TYR A 109 5.81 -5.24 -7.88
C TYR A 109 6.37 -6.46 -8.64
N GLN A 110 7.51 -6.30 -9.32
CA GLN A 110 8.09 -7.41 -10.08
C GLN A 110 8.60 -8.49 -9.13
N GLY A 111 9.39 -8.11 -8.12
CA GLY A 111 9.87 -9.08 -7.13
C GLY A 111 8.75 -9.66 -6.26
N MET A 112 7.60 -9.00 -6.17
CA MET A 112 6.40 -9.58 -5.54
C MET A 112 5.82 -10.73 -6.36
N VAL A 113 5.78 -10.59 -7.69
CA VAL A 113 5.27 -11.61 -8.61
C VAL A 113 6.28 -12.77 -8.72
N ASP A 114 7.57 -12.44 -8.76
CA ASP A 114 8.63 -13.43 -8.88
C ASP A 114 8.84 -14.22 -7.58
N GLY A 115 8.60 -13.58 -6.43
CA GLY A 115 8.73 -14.19 -5.11
C GLY A 115 10.16 -14.68 -4.82
N GLY A 116 10.27 -15.68 -3.94
CA GLY A 116 11.55 -16.31 -3.60
C GLY A 116 12.53 -15.34 -2.94
N ASP A 117 13.74 -15.23 -3.51
CA ASP A 117 14.84 -14.41 -2.98
C ASP A 117 14.56 -12.90 -3.04
N ASN A 118 13.50 -12.47 -3.75
CA ASN A 118 13.07 -11.08 -3.75
C ASN A 118 12.36 -10.69 -2.46
N ILE A 119 11.92 -11.64 -1.64
CA ILE A 119 11.23 -11.38 -0.38
C ILE A 119 12.15 -11.74 0.78
N VAL A 120 12.71 -10.74 1.44
CA VAL A 120 13.75 -10.91 2.45
C VAL A 120 13.31 -10.33 3.78
N GLU A 121 13.50 -11.06 4.88
CA GLU A 121 13.22 -10.54 6.21
C GLU A 121 14.18 -9.39 6.56
N ALA A 122 13.60 -8.25 6.95
CA ALA A 122 14.32 -7.05 7.35
C ALA A 122 14.71 -7.13 8.83
N ASN A 123 15.96 -6.76 9.11
CA ASN A 123 16.53 -6.75 10.45
C ASN A 123 16.91 -5.32 10.86
N TRP A 124 17.22 -5.14 12.15
CA TRP A 124 17.71 -3.84 12.63
C TRP A 124 18.95 -3.36 11.84
N ASN A 125 19.81 -4.27 11.43
CA ASN A 125 21.02 -3.93 10.70
C ASN A 125 20.78 -3.68 9.20
N SER A 126 19.70 -4.22 8.61
CA SER A 126 19.46 -4.10 7.16
C SER A 126 19.12 -2.68 6.72
N VAL A 127 18.64 -1.83 7.64
CA VAL A 127 18.35 -0.40 7.40
C VAL A 127 19.36 0.54 8.07
N SER A 128 20.54 0.01 8.42
CA SER A 128 21.62 0.84 8.94
C SER A 128 22.41 1.42 7.77
N ASP A 129 22.83 2.69 7.89
CA ASP A 129 23.67 3.35 6.89
C ASP A 129 23.03 3.48 5.49
N ILE A 130 21.70 3.59 5.42
CA ILE A 130 20.95 3.69 4.15
C ILE A 130 20.44 5.11 3.84
N ILE A 131 20.35 5.99 4.85
CA ILE A 131 19.72 7.32 4.69
C ILE A 131 20.48 8.18 3.69
N GLN A 132 21.81 8.10 3.71
CA GLN A 132 22.70 8.84 2.82
C GLN A 132 22.87 8.19 1.44
N LYS A 133 22.32 6.98 1.22
CA LYS A 133 22.39 6.32 -0.09
C LYS A 133 21.34 6.93 -1.01
N GLY A 134 21.75 7.23 -2.24
CA GLY A 134 20.83 7.62 -3.31
C GLY A 134 19.94 6.46 -3.74
N GLY A 135 18.77 6.80 -4.29
CA GLY A 135 17.76 5.84 -4.73
C GLY A 135 17.13 5.05 -3.58
N THR A 136 16.78 3.79 -3.83
CA THR A 136 16.18 2.90 -2.83
C THR A 136 16.98 1.60 -2.69
N ILE A 137 17.25 1.17 -1.45
CA ILE A 137 18.02 -0.05 -1.17
C ILE A 137 17.33 -1.35 -1.62
N ILE A 138 16.01 -1.31 -1.79
CA ILE A 138 15.19 -2.45 -2.23
C ILE A 138 14.96 -2.46 -3.74
N GLY A 139 15.41 -1.44 -4.46
CA GLY A 139 15.12 -1.26 -5.88
C GLY A 139 13.66 -0.88 -6.17
N SER A 140 13.45 -0.27 -7.32
CA SER A 140 12.11 0.01 -7.84
C SER A 140 12.00 -0.51 -9.26
N ALA A 141 10.93 -1.25 -9.55
CA ALA A 141 10.66 -1.71 -10.90
C ALA A 141 9.26 -1.34 -11.33
N ARG A 142 9.15 -0.88 -12.59
CA ARG A 142 7.88 -0.75 -13.29
C ARG A 142 7.48 -2.13 -13.80
N CYS A 143 6.50 -2.77 -13.16
CA CYS A 143 5.99 -4.07 -13.59
C CYS A 143 4.76 -3.90 -14.49
N SER A 144 4.84 -4.36 -15.75
CA SER A 144 3.66 -4.43 -16.62
C SER A 144 2.73 -5.58 -16.27
N ASP A 145 3.26 -6.66 -15.69
CA ASP A 145 2.50 -7.88 -15.43
C ASP A 145 1.58 -7.76 -14.21
N PHE A 146 1.88 -6.87 -13.26
CA PHE A 146 0.98 -6.55 -12.16
C PHE A 146 -0.31 -5.84 -12.62
N ARG A 147 -0.29 -5.20 -13.80
CA ARG A 147 -1.50 -4.62 -14.41
C ARG A 147 -2.48 -5.70 -14.88
N LYS A 148 -1.98 -6.91 -15.19
CA LYS A 148 -2.80 -8.04 -15.63
C LYS A 148 -3.37 -8.79 -14.43
N ARG A 149 -4.60 -9.31 -14.57
CA ARG A 149 -5.28 -10.11 -13.54
C ARG A 149 -4.43 -11.29 -13.08
N GLU A 150 -3.76 -11.96 -14.02
CA GLU A 150 -2.90 -13.11 -13.75
C GLU A 150 -1.72 -12.78 -12.82
N GLY A 151 -1.10 -11.61 -13.00
CA GLY A 151 -0.02 -11.16 -12.12
C GLY A 151 -0.50 -10.94 -10.69
N ARG A 152 -1.68 -10.31 -10.52
CA ARG A 152 -2.29 -10.12 -9.19
C ARG A 152 -2.66 -11.44 -8.52
N LEU A 153 -3.21 -12.39 -9.29
CA LEU A 153 -3.56 -13.71 -8.77
C LEU A 153 -2.33 -14.50 -8.33
N LYS A 154 -1.21 -14.42 -9.06
CA LYS A 154 0.06 -15.05 -8.65
C LYS A 154 0.55 -14.50 -7.32
N VAL A 155 0.53 -13.17 -7.14
CA VAL A 155 0.91 -12.52 -5.89
C VAL A 155 0.04 -12.98 -4.73
N ILE A 156 -1.29 -12.98 -4.92
CA ILE A 156 -2.24 -13.42 -3.89
C ILE A 156 -1.97 -14.89 -3.55
N MET A 157 -1.81 -15.76 -4.55
CA MET A 157 -1.52 -17.18 -4.35
C MET A 157 -0.22 -17.39 -3.59
N LEU A 158 0.85 -16.69 -3.96
CA LEU A 158 2.12 -16.70 -3.23
C LEU A 158 1.91 -16.26 -1.79
N ALA A 159 1.11 -15.21 -1.56
CA ALA A 159 0.86 -14.68 -0.22
C ALA A 159 0.17 -15.68 0.71
N TYR A 160 -0.82 -16.40 0.18
CA TYR A 160 -1.52 -17.46 0.91
C TYR A 160 -0.62 -18.67 1.19
N LEU A 161 0.28 -19.04 0.28
CA LEU A 161 1.12 -20.24 0.41
C LEU A 161 2.34 -20.04 1.32
N THR A 162 2.90 -18.82 1.39
CA THR A 162 4.18 -18.57 2.06
C THR A 162 4.07 -17.81 3.39
N TYR A 163 2.87 -17.63 3.94
CA TYR A 163 2.66 -16.85 5.18
C TYR A 163 3.22 -15.42 5.05
N LEU A 164 2.97 -14.79 3.90
CA LEU A 164 3.41 -13.43 3.63
C LEU A 164 2.74 -12.40 4.57
N PRO A 165 3.30 -11.20 4.66
CA PRO A 165 2.80 -10.18 5.56
C PRO A 165 1.36 -9.79 5.25
N GLN A 166 0.59 -9.59 6.32
CA GLN A 166 -0.84 -9.24 6.27
C GLN A 166 -1.07 -7.81 5.78
N LYS A 167 -0.01 -7.00 5.74
CA LYS A 167 -0.05 -5.61 5.29
C LYS A 167 1.12 -5.31 4.39
N LEU A 168 0.81 -4.53 3.36
CA LEU A 168 1.75 -4.03 2.37
C LEU A 168 1.92 -2.52 2.56
N VAL A 169 3.15 -2.04 2.54
CA VAL A 169 3.48 -0.62 2.60
C VAL A 169 4.26 -0.27 1.35
N CYS A 170 3.65 0.53 0.48
CA CYS A 170 4.36 1.19 -0.62
C CYS A 170 5.00 2.48 -0.09
N THR A 171 6.30 2.63 -0.27
CA THR A 171 7.00 3.90 -0.06
C THR A 171 7.26 4.59 -1.37
#